data_AF-A0A963HGN8-F1
#
_entry.id   AF-A0A963HGN8-F1
#
_cell.length_a   1.000
_cell.length_b   1.000
_cell.length_c   1.000
_cell.angle_alpha   90.00
_cell.angle_beta   90.00
_cell.angle_gamma   90.00
#
_symmetry.space_group_name_H-M   'P 1'
#
loop_
_entity.id
_entity.type
_entity.pdbx_description
1 polymer ?
#
loop_
_entity_poly.entity_id
_entity_poly.type
_entity_poly.pdbx_seq_one_letter_code
_entity_poly.pdbx_strand_id
1 'polypeptide(L)'
;MARRKRAPRRTDPTENADQAELAALRMGEAPISAGIIDEKLSGADDDYPRGNNALERDKALEEAEAEAATEIERRARLLGDAYPFRHVGSRLIHVPADPQLYELLLLVSLAEDYSTGRKRLLPRTFEALSCLIAEAYLGDDAASYRIGWPRPRGSATTLKGAIEELRKATGDQCGEWKWGPKEGNPEDPSPQRAKEQGLDIVAWKKSVDGRAGQLYLLGQCACGKNWHTDAKLQDLNIKILNEWVSEIANVDPVRAIFTPRHALDEKLPFISRHGGIVFDRVRLTLLAKREKAATVLLAENARMQHVMQLCMA
;
A
#
# COMPACT_ATOMS: atom_id res chain seq x y z
N MET A 1 42.06 14.64 -0.60
CA MET A 1 40.66 14.62 -1.09
C MET A 1 39.73 14.80 0.09
N ALA A 2 39.08 15.97 0.20
CA ALA A 2 38.13 16.23 1.28
C ALA A 2 36.86 15.38 1.05
N ARG A 3 36.51 14.53 2.02
CA ARG A 3 35.20 13.88 2.10
C ARG A 3 34.15 15.00 2.15
N ARG A 4 33.35 15.15 1.08
CA ARG A 4 32.11 15.93 1.12
C ARG A 4 31.27 15.37 2.27
N LYS A 5 31.09 16.15 3.34
CA LYS A 5 30.04 15.87 4.35
C LYS A 5 28.72 15.84 3.57
N ARG A 6 28.04 14.69 3.57
CA ARG A 6 26.64 14.62 3.13
C ARG A 6 25.85 15.56 4.04
N ALA A 7 24.97 16.37 3.46
CA ALA A 7 24.03 17.14 4.26
C ALA A 7 23.20 16.17 5.13
N PRO A 8 22.89 16.52 6.39
CA PRO A 8 22.03 15.69 7.23
C PRO A 8 20.73 15.40 6.49
N ARG A 9 20.32 14.12 6.46
CA ARG A 9 19.04 13.73 5.87
C ARG A 9 17.94 14.31 6.77
N ARG A 10 17.21 15.31 6.25
CA ARG A 10 15.93 15.75 6.86
C ARG A 10 15.02 14.53 6.94
N THR A 11 14.50 14.21 8.12
CA THR A 11 13.56 13.10 8.31
C THR A 11 12.30 13.38 7.50
N ASP A 12 11.67 12.33 6.95
CA ASP A 12 10.48 12.50 6.10
C ASP A 12 9.30 12.91 6.99
N PRO A 13 8.66 14.09 6.77
CA PRO A 13 7.53 14.54 7.59
C PRO A 13 6.40 13.51 7.68
N THR A 14 6.25 12.68 6.65
CA THR A 14 5.24 11.62 6.62
C THR A 14 5.54 10.49 7.61
N GLU A 15 6.82 10.21 7.86
CA GLU A 15 7.26 9.16 8.80
C GLU A 15 7.09 9.63 10.24
N ASN A 16 7.49 10.88 10.56
CA ASN A 16 7.27 11.47 11.89
C ASN A 16 5.78 11.52 12.24
N ALA A 17 4.93 11.92 11.29
CA ALA A 17 3.48 11.92 11.46
C ALA A 17 2.92 10.51 11.69
N ASP A 18 3.38 9.50 10.92
CA ASP A 18 2.99 8.10 11.11
C ASP A 18 3.36 7.62 12.53
N GLN A 19 4.56 7.92 13.02
CA GLN A 19 4.99 7.50 14.36
C GLN A 19 4.17 8.15 15.47
N ALA A 20 3.83 9.44 15.34
CA ALA A 20 2.95 10.14 16.27
C ALA A 20 1.54 9.53 16.29
N GLU A 21 0.99 9.22 15.11
CA GLU A 21 -0.30 8.52 14.97
C GLU A 21 -0.26 7.13 15.61
N LEU A 22 0.84 6.38 15.44
CA LEU A 22 0.99 5.05 16.06
C LEU A 22 1.05 5.13 17.58
N ALA A 23 1.75 6.12 18.12
CA ALA A 23 1.79 6.36 19.56
C ALA A 23 0.38 6.66 20.10
N ALA A 24 -0.38 7.52 19.41
CA ALA A 24 -1.76 7.82 19.78
C ALA A 24 -2.68 6.59 19.64
N LEU A 25 -2.52 5.78 18.59
CA LEU A 25 -3.27 4.54 18.40
C LEU A 25 -3.05 3.54 19.55
N ARG A 26 -1.82 3.43 20.05
CA ARG A 26 -1.46 2.52 21.15
C ARG A 26 -1.94 3.00 22.52
N MET A 27 -1.85 4.30 22.77
CA MET A 27 -2.08 4.89 24.10
C MET A 27 -3.43 5.61 24.23
N GLY A 28 -4.21 5.69 23.15
CA GLY A 28 -5.43 6.50 23.05
C GLY A 28 -5.15 7.99 22.78
N GLU A 29 -4.03 8.51 23.27
CA GLU A 29 -3.53 9.84 22.97
C GLU A 29 -2.00 9.91 23.07
N ALA A 30 -1.37 10.78 22.29
CA ALA A 30 0.07 11.02 22.35
C ALA A 30 0.43 12.46 21.95
N PRO A 31 1.51 13.05 22.47
CA PRO A 31 2.05 14.29 21.92
C PRO A 31 2.61 14.05 20.51
N ILE A 32 2.59 15.06 19.64
CA ILE A 32 3.15 14.95 18.27
C ILE A 32 4.64 14.60 18.31
N SER A 33 5.37 15.18 19.26
CA SER A 33 6.79 14.88 19.50
C SER A 33 7.10 13.42 19.85
N ALA A 34 6.11 12.59 20.21
CA ALA A 34 6.33 11.17 20.49
C ALA A 34 6.98 10.43 19.31
N GLY A 35 6.59 10.77 18.08
CA GLY A 35 7.15 10.14 16.88
C GLY A 35 8.62 10.47 16.64
N ILE A 36 9.07 11.65 17.09
CA ILE A 36 10.44 12.15 16.89
C ILE A 36 11.38 11.60 17.97
N ILE A 37 10.87 11.40 19.19
CA ILE A 37 11.66 10.90 20.33
C ILE A 37 12.01 9.42 20.15
N ASP A 38 11.11 8.61 19.58
CA ASP A 38 11.34 7.18 19.34
C ASP A 38 12.42 6.93 18.26
N GLU A 39 12.44 7.74 17.20
CA GLU A 39 13.49 7.70 16.17
C GLU A 39 14.87 8.05 16.76
N LYS A 40 14.93 9.07 17.64
CA LYS A 40 16.16 9.44 18.36
C LYS A 40 16.68 8.36 19.31
N LEU A 41 15.79 7.59 19.96
CA LEU A 41 16.15 6.53 20.91
C LEU A 41 16.56 5.22 20.22
N SER A 42 15.97 4.91 19.08
CA SER A 42 16.25 3.67 18.31
C SER A 42 17.60 3.67 17.59
N GLY A 43 18.36 4.77 17.61
CA GLY A 43 19.70 4.84 17.03
C GLY A 43 19.72 4.76 15.50
N ALA A 44 18.58 4.94 14.83
CA ALA A 44 18.49 5.08 13.37
C ALA A 44 19.10 6.40 12.86
N ASP A 45 19.63 7.22 13.77
CA ASP A 45 19.88 8.64 13.62
C ASP A 45 21.35 8.98 13.92
N ASP A 46 22.26 8.48 13.09
CA ASP A 46 23.65 8.99 13.04
C ASP A 46 23.75 10.33 12.27
N ASP A 47 22.62 10.81 11.69
CA ASP A 47 22.57 11.90 10.71
C ASP A 47 21.61 13.05 11.04
N TYR A 48 20.94 13.09 12.22
CA TYR A 48 20.37 14.36 12.71
C TYR A 48 21.49 15.40 12.70
N PRO A 49 21.24 16.68 12.34
CA PRO A 49 22.22 17.72 12.63
C PRO A 49 22.43 17.66 14.14
N ARG A 50 23.53 17.01 14.56
CA ARG A 50 24.04 17.13 15.92
C ARG A 50 24.38 18.59 16.01
N GLY A 51 23.41 19.37 16.45
CA GLY A 51 23.66 20.69 16.95
C GLY A 51 24.88 20.55 17.84
N ASN A 52 25.91 21.35 17.59
CA ASN A 52 27.14 21.29 18.35
C ASN A 52 26.87 21.63 19.84
N ASN A 53 25.66 22.15 20.14
CA ASN A 53 25.15 22.48 21.46
C ASN A 53 23.67 22.08 21.64
N ALA A 54 23.14 22.24 22.86
CA ALA A 54 21.75 21.93 23.20
C ALA A 54 20.72 22.76 22.41
N LEU A 55 20.99 24.06 22.20
CA LEU A 55 20.07 24.98 21.53
C LEU A 55 19.77 24.59 20.08
N GLU A 56 20.77 24.14 19.34
CA GLU A 56 20.58 23.67 17.96
C GLU A 56 19.77 22.38 17.89
N ARG A 57 19.88 21.50 18.90
CA ARG A 57 19.07 20.28 19.00
C ARG A 57 17.61 20.57 19.31
N ASP A 58 17.35 21.55 20.18
CA ASP A 58 15.99 21.99 20.52
C ASP A 58 15.30 22.58 19.29
N LYS A 59 15.98 23.49 18.56
CA LYS A 59 15.45 24.05 17.31
C LYS A 59 15.11 22.99 16.26
N ALA A 60 15.98 22.00 16.08
CA ALA A 60 15.76 20.94 15.11
C ALA A 60 14.64 19.97 15.55
N LEU A 61 14.35 19.86 16.85
CA LEU A 61 13.17 19.14 17.35
C LEU A 61 11.89 19.93 17.07
N GLU A 62 11.88 21.23 17.36
CA GLU A 62 10.76 22.13 17.09
C GLU A 62 10.40 22.16 15.59
N GLU A 63 11.39 22.21 14.70
CA GLU A 63 11.17 22.18 13.25
C GLU A 63 10.53 20.85 12.80
N ALA A 64 11.05 19.71 13.28
CA ALA A 64 10.49 18.41 12.95
C ALA A 64 9.06 18.21 13.51
N GLU A 65 8.78 18.74 14.70
CA GLU A 65 7.44 18.71 15.30
C GLU A 65 6.46 19.56 14.49
N ALA A 66 6.87 20.75 14.05
CA ALA A 66 6.06 21.61 13.19
C ALA A 66 5.77 20.97 11.81
N GLU A 67 6.76 20.30 11.21
CA GLU A 67 6.58 19.56 9.96
C GLU A 67 5.59 18.38 10.11
N ALA A 68 5.74 17.59 11.18
CA ALA A 68 4.82 16.50 11.48
C ALA A 68 3.39 17.01 11.73
N ALA A 69 3.24 18.09 12.50
CA ALA A 69 1.95 18.74 12.74
C ALA A 69 1.30 19.22 11.43
N THR A 70 2.10 19.83 10.54
CA THR A 70 1.62 20.28 9.23
C THR A 70 1.10 19.12 8.38
N GLU A 71 1.81 17.98 8.38
CA GLU A 71 1.37 16.78 7.66
C GLU A 71 0.12 16.16 8.28
N ILE A 72 0.02 16.09 9.61
CA ILE A 72 -1.19 15.66 10.34
C ILE A 72 -2.40 16.53 9.96
N GLU A 73 -2.24 17.86 9.97
CA GLU A 73 -3.30 18.79 9.59
C GLU A 73 -3.71 18.65 8.12
N ARG A 74 -2.75 18.39 7.23
CA ARG A 74 -3.02 18.06 5.83
C ARG A 74 -3.86 16.79 5.70
N ARG A 75 -3.49 15.73 6.42
CA ARG A 75 -4.24 14.46 6.44
C ARG A 75 -5.66 14.65 6.96
N ALA A 76 -5.81 15.34 8.09
CA ALA A 76 -7.11 15.67 8.68
C ALA A 76 -8.02 16.40 7.68
N ARG A 77 -7.47 17.39 6.97
CA ARG A 77 -8.21 18.13 5.94
C ARG A 77 -8.60 17.28 4.73
N LEU A 78 -7.72 16.40 4.26
CA LEU A 78 -8.01 15.53 3.11
C LEU A 78 -9.02 14.43 3.42
N LEU A 79 -8.97 13.90 4.64
CA LEU A 79 -9.77 12.75 5.05
C LEU A 79 -11.08 13.14 5.76
N GLY A 80 -11.15 14.34 6.35
CA GLY A 80 -12.31 14.77 7.13
C GLY A 80 -12.68 13.74 8.19
N ASP A 81 -13.96 13.36 8.24
CA ASP A 81 -14.49 12.37 9.19
C ASP A 81 -13.91 10.95 9.02
N ALA A 82 -13.18 10.69 7.93
CA ALA A 82 -12.48 9.43 7.73
C ALA A 82 -11.12 9.37 8.44
N TYR A 83 -10.61 10.49 8.97
CA TYR A 83 -9.34 10.52 9.70
C TYR A 83 -9.54 10.08 11.16
N PRO A 84 -8.89 9.02 11.65
CA PRO A 84 -9.12 8.51 13.00
C PRO A 84 -8.33 9.26 14.08
N PHE A 85 -7.89 10.49 13.83
CA PHE A 85 -7.13 11.27 14.80
C PHE A 85 -7.67 12.69 14.89
N ARG A 86 -7.78 13.18 16.12
CA ARG A 86 -8.12 14.57 16.43
C ARG A 86 -6.88 15.27 16.97
N HIS A 87 -6.49 16.35 16.30
CA HIS A 87 -5.43 17.23 16.77
C HIS A 87 -5.99 18.24 17.78
N VAL A 88 -5.48 18.23 19.02
CA VAL A 88 -5.88 19.14 20.12
C VAL A 88 -4.63 19.69 20.81
N GLY A 89 -4.32 20.96 20.58
CA GLY A 89 -3.09 21.57 21.10
C GLY A 89 -1.87 20.90 20.49
N SER A 90 -0.98 20.33 21.31
CA SER A 90 0.19 19.55 20.85
C SER A 90 -0.03 18.03 20.88
N ARG A 91 -1.28 17.59 21.05
CA ARG A 91 -1.63 16.17 21.20
C ARG A 91 -2.48 15.67 20.03
N LEU A 92 -2.26 14.41 19.69
CA LEU A 92 -3.15 13.60 18.88
C LEU A 92 -3.98 12.70 19.79
N ILE A 93 -5.28 12.69 19.57
CA ILE A 93 -6.23 11.78 20.23
C ILE A 93 -6.74 10.80 19.18
N HIS A 94 -6.57 9.49 19.43
CA HIS A 94 -7.13 8.46 18.54
C HIS A 94 -8.65 8.37 18.74
N VAL A 95 -9.37 8.44 17.62
CA VAL A 95 -10.81 8.29 17.53
C VAL A 95 -11.06 7.22 16.46
N PRO A 96 -11.33 5.96 16.84
CA PRO A 96 -11.42 4.86 15.89
C PRO A 96 -12.36 5.15 14.71
N ALA A 97 -11.90 4.89 13.49
CA ALA A 97 -12.74 5.01 12.30
C ALA A 97 -13.44 3.69 11.98
N ASP A 98 -14.64 3.76 11.38
CA ASP A 98 -15.33 2.57 10.85
C ASP A 98 -15.48 2.63 9.31
N PRO A 99 -14.93 1.66 8.55
CA PRO A 99 -14.04 0.58 8.99
C PRO A 99 -12.65 1.10 9.43
N GLN A 100 -11.93 0.32 10.26
CA GLN A 100 -10.59 0.65 10.79
C GLN A 100 -9.47 0.42 9.75
N LEU A 101 -9.73 0.77 8.49
CA LEU A 101 -8.77 0.61 7.41
C LEU A 101 -7.56 1.51 7.61
N TYR A 102 -7.76 2.78 8.00
CA TYR A 102 -6.67 3.73 8.17
C TYR A 102 -5.64 3.23 9.19
N GLU A 103 -6.13 2.77 10.35
CA GLU A 103 -5.31 2.23 11.43
C GLU A 103 -4.52 0.98 11.00
N LEU A 104 -5.16 0.09 10.23
CA LEU A 104 -4.47 -1.06 9.67
C LEU A 104 -3.36 -0.62 8.70
N LEU A 105 -3.65 0.32 7.80
CA LEU A 105 -2.65 0.84 6.84
C LEU A 105 -1.49 1.52 7.56
N LEU A 106 -1.74 2.24 8.66
CA LEU A 106 -0.69 2.79 9.52
C LEU A 106 0.20 1.70 10.11
N LEU A 107 -0.38 0.62 10.64
CA LEU A 107 0.41 -0.52 11.13
C LEU A 107 1.19 -1.21 10.01
N VAL A 108 0.61 -1.31 8.81
CA VAL A 108 1.32 -1.87 7.66
C VAL A 108 2.50 -0.97 7.29
N SER A 109 2.37 0.36 7.26
CA SER A 109 3.47 1.26 6.87
C SER A 109 4.63 1.29 7.87
N LEU A 110 4.37 1.05 9.16
CA LEU A 110 5.39 1.11 10.21
C LEU A 110 5.97 -0.25 10.58
N ALA A 111 5.47 -1.35 10.01
CA ALA A 111 6.07 -2.66 10.23
C ALA A 111 7.48 -2.74 9.60
N GLU A 112 8.47 -3.05 10.44
CA GLU A 112 9.88 -3.16 10.06
C GLU A 112 10.21 -4.45 9.29
N ASP A 113 9.55 -5.55 9.64
CA ASP A 113 9.75 -6.86 9.02
C ASP A 113 8.40 -7.56 8.79
N TYR A 114 8.20 -7.99 7.55
CA TYR A 114 7.03 -8.78 7.12
C TYR A 114 7.34 -10.26 6.89
N SER A 115 8.61 -10.66 6.98
CA SER A 115 9.07 -12.00 6.64
C SER A 115 8.79 -13.02 7.74
N THR A 116 8.67 -12.58 9.00
CA THR A 116 8.53 -13.46 10.16
C THR A 116 7.34 -13.11 11.06
N GLY A 117 6.94 -14.06 11.91
CA GLY A 117 5.97 -13.85 12.97
C GLY A 117 4.55 -13.48 12.52
N ARG A 118 3.84 -12.72 13.36
CA ARG A 118 2.45 -12.26 13.14
C ARG A 118 2.37 -11.13 12.12
N LYS A 119 3.43 -10.31 11.99
CA LYS A 119 3.50 -9.16 11.07
C LYS A 119 3.37 -9.55 9.59
N ARG A 120 3.63 -10.82 9.22
CA ARG A 120 3.32 -11.36 7.88
C ARG A 120 1.83 -11.28 7.49
N LEU A 121 0.94 -11.13 8.47
CA LEU A 121 -0.50 -10.97 8.24
C LEU A 121 -0.85 -9.58 7.70
N LEU A 122 -0.03 -8.56 7.98
CA LEU A 122 -0.25 -7.18 7.55
C LEU A 122 -0.28 -7.05 6.02
N PRO A 123 0.79 -7.38 5.26
CA PRO A 123 0.80 -7.24 3.81
C PRO A 123 -0.26 -8.12 3.13
N ARG A 124 -0.50 -9.33 3.66
CA ARG A 124 -1.54 -10.24 3.12
C ARG A 124 -2.94 -9.68 3.29
N THR A 125 -3.20 -9.05 4.43
CA THR A 125 -4.48 -8.38 4.69
C THR A 125 -4.61 -7.14 3.81
N PHE A 126 -3.53 -6.37 3.66
CA PHE A 126 -3.47 -5.21 2.77
C PHE A 126 -3.76 -5.57 1.30
N GLU A 127 -3.14 -6.62 0.76
CA GLU A 127 -3.41 -7.10 -0.60
C GLU A 127 -4.89 -7.51 -0.78
N ALA A 128 -5.45 -8.24 0.19
CA ALA A 128 -6.86 -8.64 0.15
C ALA A 128 -7.83 -7.45 0.20
N LEU A 129 -7.57 -6.44 1.03
CA LEU A 129 -8.39 -5.24 1.10
C LEU A 129 -8.24 -4.36 -0.15
N SER A 130 -7.04 -4.34 -0.73
CA SER A 130 -6.77 -3.61 -1.97
C SER A 130 -7.57 -4.18 -3.16
N CYS A 131 -7.81 -5.50 -3.20
CA CYS A 131 -8.76 -6.12 -4.15
C CYS A 131 -10.16 -5.51 -4.02
N LEU A 132 -10.71 -5.50 -2.80
CA LEU A 132 -12.06 -4.96 -2.53
C LEU A 132 -12.16 -3.47 -2.88
N ILE A 133 -11.12 -2.69 -2.58
CA ILE A 133 -11.08 -1.26 -2.91
C ILE A 133 -10.96 -1.04 -4.42
N ALA A 134 -10.19 -1.88 -5.13
CA ALA A 134 -10.09 -1.83 -6.58
C ALA A 134 -11.44 -2.13 -7.26
N GLU A 135 -12.19 -3.11 -6.76
CA GLU A 135 -13.57 -3.38 -7.21
C GLU A 135 -14.48 -2.17 -6.99
N ALA A 136 -14.45 -1.59 -5.78
CA ALA A 136 -15.26 -0.42 -5.47
C ALA A 136 -14.88 0.80 -6.33
N TYR A 137 -13.61 0.96 -6.67
CA TYR A 137 -13.13 2.02 -7.55
C TYR A 137 -13.66 1.88 -8.98
N LEU A 138 -13.70 0.66 -9.53
CA LEU A 138 -14.27 0.37 -10.85
C LEU A 138 -15.81 0.41 -10.89
N GLY A 139 -16.44 0.44 -9.72
CA GLY A 139 -17.89 0.59 -9.55
C GLY A 139 -18.65 -0.73 -9.71
N ASP A 140 -19.88 -0.65 -10.21
CA ASP A 140 -20.77 -1.82 -10.33
C ASP A 140 -20.21 -2.89 -11.28
N ASP A 141 -20.65 -4.14 -11.15
CA ASP A 141 -20.19 -5.25 -12.01
C ASP A 141 -18.66 -5.40 -12.12
N ALA A 142 -17.91 -4.88 -11.15
CA ALA A 142 -16.49 -5.11 -11.03
C ALA A 142 -16.23 -6.41 -10.25
N ALA A 143 -15.09 -7.02 -10.53
CA ALA A 143 -14.53 -8.12 -9.75
C ALA A 143 -13.02 -7.98 -9.68
N SER A 144 -12.42 -8.67 -8.74
CA SER A 144 -10.97 -8.72 -8.57
C SER A 144 -10.47 -10.12 -8.22
N TYR A 145 -9.18 -10.31 -8.41
CA TYR A 145 -8.46 -11.53 -8.13
C TYR A 145 -7.08 -11.19 -7.57
N ARG A 146 -6.75 -11.78 -6.42
CA ARG A 146 -5.44 -11.64 -5.79
C ARG A 146 -4.48 -12.69 -6.35
N ILE A 147 -3.55 -12.27 -7.18
CA ILE A 147 -2.58 -13.14 -7.85
C ILE A 147 -1.23 -13.20 -7.12
N GLY A 148 -0.90 -12.17 -6.32
CA GLY A 148 0.37 -12.05 -5.61
C GLY A 148 0.69 -13.22 -4.69
N TRP A 149 1.97 -13.58 -4.65
CA TRP A 149 2.47 -14.65 -3.78
C TRP A 149 2.86 -14.10 -2.39
N PRO A 150 2.52 -14.79 -1.28
CA PRO A 150 1.83 -16.07 -1.18
C PRO A 150 0.31 -15.92 -1.27
N ARG A 151 -0.32 -16.80 -2.05
CA ARG A 151 -1.76 -16.80 -2.28
C ARG A 151 -2.53 -17.42 -1.10
N PRO A 152 -3.84 -17.10 -0.95
CA PRO A 152 -4.69 -17.71 0.08
C PRO A 152 -4.69 -19.24 0.03
N ARG A 153 -4.97 -19.87 1.17
CA ARG A 153 -5.11 -21.33 1.24
C ARG A 153 -6.29 -21.76 0.35
N GLY A 154 -6.05 -22.73 -0.52
CA GLY A 154 -7.06 -23.24 -1.47
C GLY A 154 -6.99 -22.59 -2.85
N SER A 155 -6.18 -21.54 -3.05
CA SER A 155 -5.86 -21.01 -4.37
C SER A 155 -4.75 -21.80 -5.06
N ALA A 156 -4.63 -21.63 -6.38
CA ALA A 156 -3.52 -22.16 -7.15
C ALA A 156 -2.14 -21.82 -6.54
N THR A 157 -1.21 -22.77 -6.61
CA THR A 157 0.16 -22.64 -6.06
C THR A 157 1.19 -22.20 -7.08
N THR A 158 0.89 -22.33 -8.38
CA THR A 158 1.77 -21.91 -9.51
C THR A 158 1.21 -20.68 -10.21
N LEU A 159 2.05 -19.92 -10.91
CA LEU A 159 1.57 -18.77 -11.70
C LEU A 159 0.56 -19.21 -12.76
N LYS A 160 0.83 -20.35 -13.44
CA LYS A 160 -0.07 -20.95 -14.41
C LYS A 160 -1.48 -21.14 -13.85
N GLY A 161 -1.60 -21.83 -12.71
CA GLY A 161 -2.90 -22.09 -12.11
C GLY A 161 -3.63 -20.81 -11.71
N ALA A 162 -2.91 -19.78 -11.25
CA ALA A 162 -3.52 -18.49 -10.90
C ALA A 162 -4.03 -17.74 -12.15
N ILE A 163 -3.31 -17.80 -13.27
CA ILE A 163 -3.76 -17.24 -14.55
C ILE A 163 -4.97 -18.02 -15.10
N GLU A 164 -4.99 -19.35 -14.96
CA GLU A 164 -6.15 -20.17 -15.34
C GLU A 164 -7.39 -19.89 -14.47
N GLU A 165 -7.21 -19.70 -13.15
CA GLU A 165 -8.30 -19.26 -12.27
C GLU A 165 -8.80 -17.86 -12.63
N LEU A 166 -7.89 -16.92 -12.92
CA LEU A 166 -8.24 -15.58 -13.37
C LEU A 166 -9.00 -15.61 -14.69
N ARG A 167 -8.55 -16.38 -15.68
CA ARG A 167 -9.24 -16.54 -16.96
C ARG A 167 -10.68 -17.05 -16.80
N LYS A 168 -10.87 -18.06 -15.94
CA LYS A 168 -12.22 -18.56 -15.60
C LYS A 168 -13.07 -17.48 -14.96
N ALA A 169 -12.49 -16.68 -14.06
CA ALA A 169 -13.19 -15.60 -13.37
C ALA A 169 -13.56 -14.44 -14.32
N THR A 170 -12.71 -14.12 -15.29
CA THR A 170 -12.96 -13.08 -16.29
C THR A 170 -13.90 -13.54 -17.41
N GLY A 171 -14.07 -14.85 -17.57
CA GLY A 171 -14.97 -15.51 -18.52
C GLY A 171 -14.22 -16.17 -19.67
N ASP A 172 -14.29 -17.49 -19.80
CA ASP A 172 -13.50 -18.25 -20.78
C ASP A 172 -13.75 -17.82 -22.24
N GLN A 173 -14.95 -17.34 -22.54
CA GLN A 173 -15.32 -16.87 -23.89
C GLN A 173 -14.74 -15.50 -24.26
N CYS A 174 -14.18 -14.73 -23.32
CA CYS A 174 -13.55 -13.44 -23.64
C CYS A 174 -12.20 -13.61 -24.35
N GLY A 175 -11.57 -14.78 -24.23
CA GLY A 175 -10.29 -15.07 -24.88
C GLY A 175 -9.08 -14.35 -24.28
N GLU A 176 -9.23 -13.65 -23.15
CA GLU A 176 -8.18 -12.94 -22.44
C GLU A 176 -7.59 -13.81 -21.31
N TRP A 177 -6.46 -13.41 -20.74
CA TRP A 177 -5.69 -14.17 -19.74
C TRP A 177 -5.31 -15.59 -20.18
N LYS A 178 -4.93 -15.77 -21.44
CA LYS A 178 -4.49 -17.08 -21.94
C LYS A 178 -3.08 -17.40 -21.49
N TRP A 179 -2.92 -18.49 -20.72
CA TRP A 179 -1.62 -19.08 -20.47
C TRP A 179 -1.00 -19.58 -21.78
N GLY A 180 0.25 -19.21 -22.02
CA GLY A 180 0.95 -19.52 -23.26
C GLY A 180 2.40 -19.04 -23.19
N PRO A 181 3.28 -19.79 -22.50
CA PRO A 181 4.68 -19.41 -22.37
C PRO A 181 5.37 -19.33 -23.74
N LYS A 182 6.22 -18.33 -23.93
CA LYS A 182 7.02 -18.21 -25.15
C LYS A 182 7.98 -19.38 -25.31
N GLU A 183 8.40 -19.62 -26.56
CA GLU A 183 9.35 -20.68 -26.90
C GLU A 183 10.60 -20.64 -26.01
N GLY A 184 10.99 -21.80 -25.48
CA GLY A 184 12.13 -21.93 -24.56
C GLY A 184 11.78 -21.81 -23.07
N ASN A 185 10.59 -21.31 -22.72
CA ASN A 185 10.08 -21.33 -21.35
C ASN A 185 9.38 -22.67 -21.01
N PRO A 186 9.47 -23.14 -19.76
CA PRO A 186 8.75 -24.34 -19.33
C PRO A 186 7.25 -24.08 -19.26
N GLU A 187 6.46 -25.11 -19.51
CA GLU A 187 4.99 -25.04 -19.52
C GLU A 187 4.39 -24.69 -18.15
N ASP A 188 4.97 -25.23 -17.06
CA ASP A 188 4.59 -24.90 -15.69
C ASP A 188 5.87 -24.63 -14.86
N PRO A 189 6.36 -23.37 -14.85
CA PRO A 189 7.55 -22.98 -14.10
C PRO A 189 7.31 -23.06 -12.59
N SER A 190 8.36 -23.36 -11.82
CA SER A 190 8.29 -23.18 -10.38
C SER A 190 8.07 -21.69 -10.01
N PRO A 191 7.47 -21.38 -8.84
CA PRO A 191 7.27 -19.99 -8.40
C PRO A 191 8.55 -19.15 -8.34
N GLN A 192 9.71 -19.78 -8.17
CA GLN A 192 11.00 -19.10 -8.19
C GLN A 192 11.41 -18.64 -9.60
N ARG A 193 10.97 -19.36 -10.64
CA ARG A 193 11.32 -19.13 -12.05
C ARG A 193 10.33 -18.19 -12.74
N ALA A 194 9.03 -18.37 -12.50
CA ALA A 194 8.01 -17.43 -12.96
C ALA A 194 7.41 -16.71 -11.77
N LYS A 195 7.95 -15.52 -11.51
CA LYS A 195 7.37 -14.57 -10.58
C LYS A 195 6.21 -13.86 -11.25
N GLU A 196 5.29 -13.35 -10.45
CA GLU A 196 4.17 -12.51 -10.87
C GLU A 196 4.62 -11.15 -11.44
N GLN A 197 5.93 -10.88 -11.52
CA GLN A 197 6.50 -9.63 -12.06
C GLN A 197 5.88 -8.38 -11.43
N GLY A 198 5.76 -8.37 -10.10
CA GLY A 198 5.15 -7.26 -9.35
C GLY A 198 3.62 -7.18 -9.44
N LEU A 199 2.95 -8.09 -10.14
CA LEU A 199 1.50 -8.15 -10.18
C LEU A 199 0.98 -8.83 -8.91
N ASP A 200 0.21 -8.09 -8.11
CA ASP A 200 -0.40 -8.62 -6.89
C ASP A 200 -1.92 -8.76 -7.03
N ILE A 201 -2.53 -7.86 -7.81
CA ILE A 201 -3.99 -7.74 -7.94
C ILE A 201 -4.37 -7.53 -9.41
N VAL A 202 -5.43 -8.19 -9.83
CA VAL A 202 -6.14 -7.87 -11.07
C VAL A 202 -7.56 -7.51 -10.70
N ALA A 203 -8.02 -6.32 -11.09
CA ALA A 203 -9.43 -5.96 -11.01
C ALA A 203 -9.95 -5.65 -12.41
N TRP A 204 -11.22 -5.94 -12.69
CA TRP A 204 -11.82 -5.68 -13.98
C TRP A 204 -13.28 -5.30 -13.88
N LYS A 205 -13.75 -4.57 -14.88
CA LYS A 205 -15.18 -4.37 -15.14
C LYS A 205 -15.66 -5.53 -16.01
N LYS A 206 -16.64 -6.30 -15.54
CA LYS A 206 -17.20 -7.41 -16.31
C LYS A 206 -17.85 -6.87 -17.58
N SER A 207 -17.61 -7.55 -18.72
CA SER A 207 -18.36 -7.25 -19.93
C SER A 207 -19.82 -7.65 -19.74
N VAL A 208 -20.73 -6.79 -20.20
CA VAL A 208 -22.18 -7.03 -20.17
C VAL A 208 -22.60 -8.23 -21.04
N ASP A 209 -21.77 -8.62 -22.00
CA ASP A 209 -22.03 -9.69 -22.95
C ASP A 209 -20.99 -10.83 -22.89
N GLY A 210 -20.07 -10.77 -21.92
CA GLY A 210 -19.01 -11.75 -21.73
C GLY A 210 -17.94 -11.78 -22.82
N ARG A 211 -17.98 -10.89 -23.82
CA ARG A 211 -16.96 -10.79 -24.88
C ARG A 211 -15.69 -10.10 -24.40
N ALA A 212 -14.68 -10.18 -25.26
CA ALA A 212 -13.36 -9.58 -25.06
C ALA A 212 -13.38 -8.04 -25.01
N GLY A 213 -12.28 -7.44 -24.57
CA GLY A 213 -12.12 -5.98 -24.48
C GLY A 213 -12.56 -5.40 -23.13
N GLN A 214 -12.38 -6.17 -22.05
CA GLN A 214 -12.71 -5.71 -20.70
C GLN A 214 -11.69 -4.65 -20.23
N LEU A 215 -12.16 -3.74 -19.37
CA LEU A 215 -11.26 -2.82 -18.67
C LEU A 215 -10.58 -3.56 -17.52
N TYR A 216 -9.25 -3.69 -17.58
CA TYR A 216 -8.43 -4.25 -16.50
C TYR A 216 -7.63 -3.17 -15.78
N LEU A 217 -7.56 -3.31 -14.46
CA LEU A 217 -6.67 -2.61 -13.56
C LEU A 217 -5.67 -3.62 -12.99
N LEU A 218 -4.39 -3.45 -13.32
CA LEU A 218 -3.30 -4.31 -12.84
C LEU A 218 -2.59 -3.61 -11.69
N GLY A 219 -2.70 -4.17 -10.50
CA GLY A 219 -2.24 -3.59 -9.25
C GLY A 219 -0.98 -4.25 -8.70
N GLN A 220 -0.04 -3.41 -8.26
CA GLN A 220 1.06 -3.81 -7.40
C GLN A 220 0.84 -3.27 -5.97
N CYS A 221 1.05 -4.11 -4.95
CA CYS A 221 1.02 -3.73 -3.55
C CYS A 221 2.44 -3.47 -3.03
N ALA A 222 2.71 -2.23 -2.60
CA ALA A 222 4.03 -1.80 -2.14
C ALA A 222 3.97 -1.28 -0.69
N CYS A 223 4.33 -2.14 0.27
CA CYS A 223 4.34 -1.82 1.71
C CYS A 223 5.65 -1.17 2.20
N GLY A 224 6.78 -1.47 1.56
CA GLY A 224 8.11 -1.05 2.02
C GLY A 224 8.39 0.46 1.88
N LYS A 225 9.39 0.98 2.61
CA LYS A 225 9.75 2.42 2.62
C LYS A 225 10.14 2.96 1.22
N ASN A 226 10.75 2.12 0.38
CA ASN A 226 11.23 2.48 -0.96
C ASN A 226 10.18 2.34 -2.08
N TRP A 227 8.89 2.29 -1.73
CA TRP A 227 7.79 2.07 -2.68
C TRP A 227 7.72 3.11 -3.82
N HIS A 228 8.18 4.34 -3.57
CA HIS A 228 8.14 5.47 -4.51
C HIS A 228 9.36 5.56 -5.43
N THR A 229 10.29 4.61 -5.36
CA THR A 229 11.48 4.58 -6.21
C THR A 229 11.15 4.12 -7.63
N ASP A 230 11.87 4.60 -8.64
CA ASP A 230 11.67 4.21 -10.04
C ASP A 230 11.62 2.69 -10.25
N ALA A 231 12.55 1.97 -9.61
CA ALA A 231 12.58 0.51 -9.68
C ALA A 231 11.27 -0.10 -9.17
N LYS A 232 10.76 0.37 -8.03
CA LYS A 232 9.51 -0.14 -7.46
C LYS A 232 8.27 0.26 -8.25
N LEU A 233 8.25 1.44 -8.85
CA LEU A 233 7.13 1.89 -9.70
C LEU A 233 7.07 1.13 -11.03
N GLN A 234 8.15 0.48 -11.43
CA GLN A 234 8.27 -0.30 -12.66
C GLN A 234 8.34 -1.82 -12.43
N ASP A 235 8.28 -2.27 -11.18
CA ASP A 235 8.31 -3.70 -10.83
C ASP A 235 7.16 -4.44 -11.55
N LEU A 236 5.95 -3.84 -11.58
CA LEU A 236 4.85 -4.31 -12.42
C LEU A 236 5.18 -4.15 -13.92
N ASN A 237 5.62 -5.24 -14.54
CA ASN A 237 6.09 -5.26 -15.92
C ASN A 237 5.25 -6.19 -16.80
N ILE A 238 4.25 -5.60 -17.49
CA ILE A 238 3.35 -6.29 -18.41
C ILE A 238 4.12 -6.98 -19.55
N LYS A 239 5.23 -6.39 -20.01
CA LYS A 239 6.04 -6.98 -21.10
C LYS A 239 6.68 -8.30 -20.68
N ILE A 240 7.14 -8.40 -19.42
CA ILE A 240 7.70 -9.65 -18.89
C ILE A 240 6.58 -10.65 -18.58
N LEU A 241 5.41 -10.17 -18.15
CA LEU A 241 4.25 -11.05 -17.96
C LEU A 241 3.82 -11.71 -19.29
N ASN A 242 3.98 -11.02 -20.42
CA ASN A 242 3.77 -11.56 -21.78
C ASN A 242 4.78 -12.66 -22.19
N GLU A 243 5.81 -12.95 -21.40
CA GLU A 243 6.66 -14.13 -21.60
C GLU A 243 5.95 -15.44 -21.20
N TRP A 244 4.88 -15.33 -20.41
CA TRP A 244 4.11 -16.44 -19.84
C TRP A 244 2.64 -16.45 -20.28
N VAL A 245 2.05 -15.26 -20.48
CA VAL A 245 0.64 -15.07 -20.86
C VAL A 245 0.59 -14.54 -22.29
N SER A 246 0.01 -15.31 -23.21
CA SER A 246 0.02 -14.97 -24.64
C SER A 246 -0.96 -13.84 -25.01
N GLU A 247 -2.08 -13.77 -24.31
CA GLU A 247 -3.12 -12.76 -24.52
C GLU A 247 -3.62 -12.26 -23.15
N ILE A 248 -3.02 -11.19 -22.61
CA ILE A 248 -3.47 -10.61 -21.33
C ILE A 248 -4.83 -9.93 -21.50
N ALA A 249 -4.95 -9.01 -22.44
CA ALA A 249 -6.17 -8.25 -22.71
C ALA A 249 -6.14 -7.68 -24.14
N ASN A 250 -7.31 -7.41 -24.72
CA ASN A 250 -7.41 -6.74 -26.03
C ASN A 250 -7.32 -5.22 -25.94
N VAL A 251 -7.59 -4.67 -24.75
CA VAL A 251 -7.40 -3.25 -24.43
C VAL A 251 -6.26 -3.16 -23.42
N ASP A 252 -5.35 -2.20 -23.63
CA ASP A 252 -4.20 -2.00 -22.74
C ASP A 252 -4.67 -1.83 -21.29
N PRO A 253 -4.22 -2.73 -20.37
CA PRO A 253 -4.59 -2.62 -18.98
C PRO A 253 -4.04 -1.36 -18.33
N VAL A 254 -4.81 -0.78 -17.41
CA VAL A 254 -4.36 0.36 -16.61
C VAL A 254 -3.52 -0.17 -15.46
N ARG A 255 -2.31 0.34 -15.27
CA ARG A 255 -1.47 0.01 -14.11
C ARG A 255 -1.94 0.78 -12.88
N ALA A 256 -1.73 0.20 -11.71
CA ALA A 256 -1.96 0.82 -10.43
C ALA A 256 -0.93 0.41 -9.39
N ILE A 257 -0.66 1.32 -8.46
CA ILE A 257 0.14 1.05 -7.27
C ILE A 257 -0.69 1.29 -6.02
N PHE A 258 -0.71 0.31 -5.14
CA PHE A 258 -1.38 0.33 -3.85
C PHE A 258 -0.30 0.43 -2.78
N THR A 259 -0.39 1.45 -1.92
CA THR A 259 0.55 1.59 -0.80
C THR A 259 -0.18 2.00 0.47
N PRO A 260 0.18 1.42 1.63
CA PRO A 260 -0.39 1.81 2.92
C PRO A 260 0.20 3.14 3.43
N ARG A 261 1.08 3.78 2.66
CA ARG A 261 1.77 5.04 3.01
C ARG A 261 1.08 6.24 2.39
N HIS A 262 1.40 7.44 2.87
CA HIS A 262 0.97 8.68 2.25
C HIS A 262 1.86 9.04 1.06
N ALA A 263 1.25 9.43 -0.05
CA ALA A 263 1.96 10.10 -1.13
C ALA A 263 1.92 11.62 -0.89
N LEU A 264 3.07 12.28 -0.93
CA LEU A 264 3.12 13.74 -0.94
C LEU A 264 2.62 14.27 -2.29
N ASP A 265 1.86 15.36 -2.27
CA ASP A 265 1.19 15.92 -3.45
C ASP A 265 2.19 16.29 -4.56
N GLU A 266 3.36 16.77 -4.18
CA GLU A 266 4.47 17.08 -5.10
C GLU A 266 5.06 15.84 -5.80
N LYS A 267 5.00 14.66 -5.16
CA LYS A 267 5.50 13.40 -5.70
C LYS A 267 4.46 12.66 -6.54
N LEU A 268 3.17 12.92 -6.31
CA LEU A 268 2.06 12.23 -6.96
C LEU A 268 2.14 12.24 -8.51
N PRO A 269 2.47 13.35 -9.20
CA PRO A 269 2.60 13.35 -10.66
C PRO A 269 3.68 12.38 -11.17
N PHE A 270 4.82 12.34 -10.49
CA PHE A 270 5.91 11.42 -10.84
C PHE A 270 5.51 9.97 -10.60
N ILE A 271 4.95 9.67 -9.43
CA ILE A 271 4.49 8.33 -9.08
C ILE A 271 3.42 7.86 -10.07
N SER A 272 2.46 8.74 -10.42
CA SER A 272 1.36 8.39 -11.31
C SER A 272 1.82 8.11 -12.74
N ARG A 273 2.82 8.85 -13.24
CA ARG A 273 3.39 8.61 -14.58
C ARG A 273 4.07 7.24 -14.69
N HIS A 274 4.74 6.79 -13.63
CA HIS A 274 5.55 5.58 -13.68
C HIS A 274 4.81 4.34 -13.17
N GLY A 275 3.97 4.47 -12.13
CA GLY A 275 3.22 3.38 -11.49
C GLY A 275 1.73 3.30 -11.87
N GLY A 276 1.20 4.28 -12.61
CA GLY A 276 -0.21 4.34 -13.01
C GLY A 276 -1.11 4.96 -11.94
N ILE A 277 -2.32 4.45 -11.74
CA ILE A 277 -3.24 4.98 -10.74
C ILE A 277 -2.69 4.70 -9.34
N VAL A 278 -2.49 5.77 -8.56
CA VAL A 278 -1.98 5.67 -7.19
C VAL A 278 -3.13 5.49 -6.21
N PHE A 279 -3.06 4.45 -5.39
CA PHE A 279 -3.92 4.20 -4.24
C PHE A 279 -3.05 4.28 -2.98
N ASP A 280 -2.82 5.49 -2.49
CA ASP A 280 -2.12 5.75 -1.24
C ASP A 280 -3.09 5.70 -0.03
N ARG A 281 -2.58 5.84 1.20
CA ARG A 281 -3.42 5.74 2.41
C ARG A 281 -4.63 6.67 2.36
N VAL A 282 -4.47 7.90 1.84
CA VAL A 282 -5.56 8.86 1.71
C VAL A 282 -6.65 8.32 0.79
N ARG A 283 -6.28 7.95 -0.45
CA ARG A 283 -7.26 7.46 -1.44
C ARG A 283 -7.91 6.16 -1.01
N LEU A 284 -7.15 5.22 -0.44
CA LEU A 284 -7.67 3.96 0.08
C LEU A 284 -8.73 4.19 1.16
N THR A 285 -8.44 5.09 2.11
CA THR A 285 -9.35 5.41 3.22
C THR A 285 -10.61 6.10 2.73
N LEU A 286 -10.50 7.07 1.80
CA LEU A 286 -11.67 7.73 1.22
C LEU A 286 -12.53 6.77 0.39
N LEU A 287 -11.91 5.88 -0.38
CA LEU A 287 -12.62 4.87 -1.16
C LEU A 287 -13.36 3.89 -0.26
N ALA A 288 -12.76 3.52 0.87
CA ALA A 288 -13.39 2.64 1.86
C ALA A 288 -14.66 3.20 2.49
N LYS A 289 -14.83 4.53 2.48
CA LYS A 289 -16.04 5.21 2.97
C LYS A 289 -17.15 5.32 1.93
N ARG A 290 -16.88 5.01 0.65
CA ARG A 290 -17.94 4.96 -0.37
C ARG A 290 -18.86 3.78 -0.08
N GLU A 291 -20.16 3.98 -0.24
CA GLU A 291 -21.23 3.04 0.18
C GLU A 291 -20.90 1.56 -0.14
N LYS A 292 -20.60 1.24 -1.40
CA LYS A 292 -20.26 -0.13 -1.84
C LYS A 292 -19.05 -0.70 -1.11
N ALA A 293 -17.97 0.08 -0.99
CA ALA A 293 -16.76 -0.37 -0.29
C ALA A 293 -17.03 -0.50 1.21
N ALA A 294 -17.77 0.45 1.79
CA ALA A 294 -18.06 0.50 3.21
C ALA A 294 -18.79 -0.75 3.67
N THR A 295 -19.82 -1.21 2.95
CA THR A 295 -20.54 -2.44 3.32
C THR A 295 -19.62 -3.65 3.40
N VAL A 296 -18.76 -3.85 2.38
CA VAL A 296 -17.87 -5.02 2.32
C VAL A 296 -16.74 -4.91 3.33
N LEU A 297 -16.13 -3.73 3.47
CA LEU A 297 -15.02 -3.51 4.40
C LEU A 297 -15.48 -3.50 5.86
N LEU A 298 -16.72 -3.12 6.15
CA LEU A 298 -17.32 -3.28 7.47
C LEU A 298 -17.46 -4.75 7.85
N ALA A 299 -17.81 -5.63 6.90
CA ALA A 299 -17.82 -7.08 7.14
C ALA A 299 -16.41 -7.63 7.45
N GLU A 300 -15.37 -7.02 6.89
CA GLU A 300 -13.97 -7.35 7.16
C GLU A 300 -13.42 -6.68 8.43
N ASN A 301 -14.15 -5.77 9.08
CA ASN A 301 -13.65 -4.95 10.19
C ASN A 301 -13.18 -5.79 11.39
N ALA A 302 -13.93 -6.85 11.73
CA ALA A 302 -13.53 -7.77 12.80
C ALA A 302 -12.20 -8.48 12.48
N ARG A 303 -11.95 -8.83 11.21
CA ARG A 303 -10.68 -9.41 10.78
C ARG A 303 -9.55 -8.40 10.86
N MET A 304 -9.79 -7.16 10.44
CA MET A 304 -8.82 -6.07 10.56
C MET A 304 -8.43 -5.85 12.03
N GLN A 305 -9.42 -5.69 12.92
CA GLN A 305 -9.21 -5.56 14.37
C GLN A 305 -8.39 -6.71 14.95
N HIS A 306 -8.71 -7.95 14.58
CA HIS A 306 -7.97 -9.12 15.03
C HIS A 306 -6.49 -9.09 14.57
N VAL A 307 -6.24 -8.77 13.30
CA VAL A 307 -4.86 -8.65 12.78
C VAL A 307 -4.09 -7.53 13.50
N MET A 308 -4.73 -6.39 13.74
CA MET A 308 -4.11 -5.27 14.44
C MET A 308 -3.76 -5.64 15.88
N GLN A 309 -4.68 -6.25 16.63
CA GLN A 309 -4.43 -6.73 17.99
C GLN A 309 -3.23 -7.69 18.05
N LEU A 310 -3.16 -8.65 17.11
CA LEU A 310 -2.06 -9.60 17.03
C LEU A 310 -0.70 -8.96 16.71
N CYS A 311 -0.68 -7.85 16.00
CA CYS A 311 0.56 -7.18 15.57
C CYS A 311 1.00 -6.05 16.53
N MET A 312 0.09 -5.57 17.39
CA MET A 312 0.39 -4.58 18.43
C MET A 312 0.81 -5.21 19.77
N ALA A 313 0.45 -6.48 20.01
CA ALA A 313 0.88 -7.26 21.18
C ALA A 313 2.24 -7.93 20.97
#